data_AF-A0A4Q6ADP4-F1
#
_entry.id   AF-A0A4Q6ADP4-F1
#
_cell.length_a   1.000
_cell.length_b   1.000
_cell.length_c   1.000
_cell.angle_alpha   90.00
_cell.angle_beta   90.00
_cell.angle_gamma   90.00
#
_symmetry.space_group_name_H-M   'P 1'
#
loop_
_entity.id
_entity.type
_entity.pdbx_description
1 polymer ?
#
loop_
_entity_poly.entity_id
_entity_poly.type
_entity_poly.pdbx_seq_one_letter_code
_entity_poly.pdbx_strand_id
1 'polypeptide(L)'
;VGSSETADGEIHAFVWENGSMKDLGAGMIRNLNSKGLFAGESPLTPTLAGRDRGGDYSSQAVLWAEGEDVLRLEMLPQTKYSSAFAVNDSGTVIGVTELFKTDEAESSASAAAGNFHATVWVP
;
A
#
# COMPACT_ATOMS: atom_id res chain seq x y z
N VAL A 1 5.81 14.23 6.19
CA VAL A 1 5.00 12.99 6.15
C VAL A 1 5.75 11.86 6.83
N GLY A 2 5.10 10.78 7.20
CA GLY A 2 5.74 9.61 7.78
C GLY A 2 4.75 8.49 8.10
N SER A 3 5.21 7.48 8.84
CA SER A 3 4.38 6.42 9.42
C SER A 3 4.61 6.35 10.92
N SER A 4 3.54 6.21 11.70
CA SER A 4 3.60 6.05 13.16
C SER A 4 2.71 4.91 13.61
N GLU A 5 3.08 4.26 14.71
CA GLU A 5 2.22 3.32 15.40
C GLU A 5 1.17 4.09 16.22
N THR A 6 -0.10 3.68 16.15
CA THR A 6 -1.19 4.21 16.97
C THR A 6 -1.17 3.60 18.37
N ALA A 7 -2.02 4.10 19.27
CA ALA A 7 -2.16 3.52 20.61
C ALA A 7 -2.61 2.04 20.60
N ASP A 8 -3.31 1.64 19.54
CA ASP A 8 -3.80 0.27 19.33
C ASP A 8 -2.77 -0.63 18.59
N GLY A 9 -1.59 -0.10 18.27
CA GLY A 9 -0.52 -0.85 17.62
C GLY A 9 -0.62 -0.93 16.09
N GLU A 10 -1.52 -0.16 15.47
CA GLU A 10 -1.67 -0.10 14.01
C GLU A 10 -0.68 0.90 13.41
N ILE A 11 -0.12 0.59 12.25
CA ILE A 11 0.74 1.54 11.53
C ILE A 11 -0.14 2.46 10.68
N HIS A 12 -0.09 3.75 10.97
CA HIS A 12 -0.79 4.79 10.25
C HIS A 12 0.17 5.69 9.48
N ALA A 13 -0.24 6.09 8.28
CA ALA A 13 0.40 7.14 7.53
C ALA A 13 -0.01 8.51 8.10
N PHE A 14 0.91 9.47 8.14
CA PHE A 14 0.60 10.81 8.59
C PHE A 14 1.29 11.88 7.74
N VAL A 15 0.68 13.07 7.68
CA VAL A 15 1.34 14.31 7.27
C VAL A 15 1.59 15.19 8.49
N TRP A 16 2.69 15.94 8.46
CA TRP A 16 2.99 16.93 9.49
C TRP A 16 2.93 18.29 8.83
N GLU A 17 2.03 19.13 9.31
CA GLU A 17 1.76 20.43 8.72
C GLU A 17 1.42 21.43 9.83
N ASN A 18 1.98 22.64 9.77
CA ASN A 18 1.67 23.73 10.70
C ASN A 18 1.79 23.33 12.19
N GLY A 19 2.78 22.49 12.52
CA GLY A 19 3.03 22.03 13.89
C GLY A 19 2.08 20.95 14.40
N SER A 20 1.19 20.44 13.56
CA SER A 20 0.24 19.38 13.90
C SER A 20 0.43 18.14 13.02
N MET A 21 0.23 16.97 13.61
CA MET A 21 0.15 15.71 12.87
C MET A 21 -1.29 15.50 12.40
N LYS A 22 -1.46 15.23 11.11
CA LYS A 22 -2.73 14.79 10.52
C LYS A 22 -2.58 13.34 10.10
N ASP A 23 -3.40 12.49 10.70
CA ASP A 23 -3.52 11.07 10.38
C ASP A 23 -4.19 10.88 9.01
N LEU A 24 -3.64 10.01 8.17
CA LEU A 24 -4.16 9.62 6.86
C LEU A 24 -4.78 8.22 6.85
N GLY A 25 -4.81 7.56 8.01
CA GLY A 25 -5.31 6.22 8.23
C GLY A 25 -4.23 5.14 8.13
N ALA A 26 -4.68 3.90 8.29
CA ALA A 26 -3.83 2.71 8.26
C ALA A 26 -3.03 2.61 6.96
N GLY A 27 -1.73 2.44 7.06
CA GLY A 27 -0.84 2.28 5.92
C GLY A 27 0.50 3.00 6.05
N MET A 28 1.22 3.03 4.93
CA MET A 28 2.54 3.65 4.81
C MET A 28 2.62 4.44 3.51
N ILE A 29 3.20 5.64 3.57
CA ILE A 29 3.56 6.42 2.39
C ILE A 29 4.93 5.95 1.90
N ARG A 30 5.04 5.61 0.62
CA ARG A 30 6.30 5.21 -0.04
C ARG A 30 6.90 6.35 -0.88
N ASN A 31 6.05 7.20 -1.43
CA ASN A 31 6.47 8.32 -2.27
C ASN A 31 5.48 9.49 -2.20
N LEU A 32 5.97 10.68 -2.54
CA LEU A 32 5.17 11.88 -2.69
C LEU A 32 5.69 12.74 -3.85
N ASN A 33 4.82 13.56 -4.42
CA ASN A 33 5.18 14.52 -5.47
C ASN A 33 5.08 15.98 -5.00
N SER A 34 5.40 16.92 -5.89
CA SER A 34 5.39 18.36 -5.60
C SER A 34 3.99 18.98 -5.41
N LYS A 35 2.94 18.20 -5.72
CA LYS A 35 1.53 18.62 -5.66
C LYS A 35 0.80 18.14 -4.41
N GLY A 36 1.49 17.47 -3.50
CA GLY A 36 0.86 16.90 -2.31
C GLY A 36 0.06 15.63 -2.59
N LEU A 37 0.42 14.89 -3.65
CA LEU A 37 -0.03 13.51 -3.82
C LEU A 37 0.94 12.55 -3.14
N PHE A 38 0.39 11.54 -2.48
CA PHE A 38 1.14 10.52 -1.75
C PHE A 38 0.77 9.13 -2.26
N ALA A 39 1.77 8.35 -2.66
CA ALA A 39 1.61 6.97 -3.08
C ALA A 39 2.10 6.03 -1.98
N GLY A 40 1.37 4.96 -1.74
CA GLY A 40 1.83 3.90 -0.86
C GLY A 40 0.89 2.71 -0.78
N GLU A 41 0.77 2.15 0.42
CA GLU A 41 -0.03 0.95 0.66
C GLU A 41 -0.81 1.05 1.97
N SER A 42 -2.00 0.47 1.96
CA SER A 42 -2.87 0.35 3.13
C SER A 42 -3.23 -1.13 3.33
N PRO A 43 -3.29 -1.63 4.58
CA PRO A 43 -3.80 -2.97 4.83
C PRO A 43 -5.22 -3.16 4.28
N LEU A 44 -5.51 -4.32 3.68
CA LEU A 44 -6.87 -4.67 3.24
C LEU A 44 -7.82 -4.92 4.43
N THR A 45 -7.26 -5.34 5.56
CA THR A 45 -7.95 -5.51 6.83
C THR A 45 -7.19 -4.78 7.93
N PRO A 46 -7.86 -4.07 8.85
CA PRO A 46 -7.23 -3.52 10.05
C PRO A 46 -6.45 -4.63 10.76
N THR A 47 -5.15 -4.45 10.94
CA THR A 47 -4.30 -5.47 11.54
C THR A 47 -4.24 -5.16 13.03
N LEU A 48 -4.95 -5.93 13.86
CA LEU A 48 -4.80 -5.82 15.30
C LEU A 48 -3.35 -6.19 15.67
N ALA A 49 -2.60 -5.19 16.11
CA ALA A 49 -1.31 -5.24 16.79
C ALA A 49 -0.23 -6.17 16.19
N GLY A 50 0.73 -5.58 15.46
CA GLY A 50 2.17 -5.92 15.49
C GLY A 50 2.65 -7.39 15.39
N ARG A 51 1.81 -8.39 15.10
CA ARG A 51 2.12 -9.80 15.38
C ARG A 51 2.38 -10.71 14.19
N ASP A 52 2.15 -10.31 12.95
CA ASP A 52 2.41 -11.20 11.83
C ASP A 52 3.44 -10.63 10.86
N ARG A 53 4.69 -10.46 11.33
CA ARG A 53 5.86 -10.28 10.45
C ARG A 53 6.17 -11.50 9.56
N GLY A 54 5.26 -12.46 9.43
CA GLY A 54 5.41 -13.64 8.60
C GLY A 54 4.06 -14.25 8.24
N GLY A 55 3.59 -14.02 7.02
CA GLY A 55 2.48 -14.80 6.46
C GLY A 55 1.78 -14.13 5.30
N ASP A 56 0.79 -13.28 5.59
CA ASP A 56 -0.16 -12.77 4.59
C ASP A 56 -0.42 -11.27 4.80
N TYR A 57 0.59 -10.43 4.56
CA TYR A 57 0.39 -8.99 4.40
C TYR A 57 -0.37 -8.73 3.09
N SER A 58 -1.70 -8.84 3.15
CA SER A 58 -2.56 -8.37 2.09
C SER A 58 -2.71 -6.85 2.21
N SER A 59 -2.08 -6.11 1.29
CA SER A 59 -2.17 -4.66 1.22
C SER A 59 -2.69 -4.23 -0.14
N GLN A 60 -3.29 -3.05 -0.19
CA GLN A 60 -3.72 -2.43 -1.42
C GLN A 60 -2.93 -1.16 -1.66
N ALA A 61 -2.53 -0.95 -2.92
CA ALA A 61 -1.97 0.29 -3.39
C ALA A 61 -3.00 1.41 -3.19
N VAL A 62 -2.55 2.53 -2.63
CA VAL A 62 -3.42 3.67 -2.34
C VAL A 62 -2.76 4.96 -2.76
N LEU A 63 -3.60 5.94 -3.09
CA LEU A 63 -3.26 7.31 -3.38
C LEU A 63 -3.97 8.22 -2.37
N TRP A 64 -3.20 9.04 -1.68
CA TRP A 64 -3.75 10.10 -0.83
C TRP A 64 -3.51 11.45 -1.49
N ALA A 65 -4.44 12.37 -1.28
CA ALA A 65 -4.26 13.80 -1.53
C ALA A 65 -4.57 14.59 -0.26
N GLU A 66 -3.94 15.75 -0.10
CA GLU A 66 -4.15 16.58 1.07
C GLU A 66 -5.61 17.05 1.17
N GLY A 67 -6.30 16.64 2.25
CA GLY A 67 -7.68 17.07 2.48
C GLY A 67 -8.73 16.20 1.80
N GLU A 68 -8.32 15.16 1.08
CA GLU A 68 -9.21 14.20 0.44
C GLU A 68 -9.20 12.85 1.17
N ASP A 69 -10.23 12.05 0.90
CA ASP A 69 -10.27 10.66 1.35
C ASP A 69 -9.22 9.83 0.61
N VAL A 70 -8.75 8.76 1.26
CA VAL A 70 -7.81 7.82 0.62
C VAL A 70 -8.47 7.13 -0.59
N LEU A 71 -7.84 7.25 -1.75
CA LEU A 71 -8.23 6.50 -2.93
C LEU A 71 -7.54 5.13 -2.91
N ARG A 72 -8.32 4.06 -2.80
CA ARG A 72 -7.81 2.70 -3.02
C ARG A 72 -7.73 2.43 -4.51
N LEU A 73 -6.53 2.10 -5.00
CA LEU A 73 -6.28 1.84 -6.40
C LEU A 73 -6.75 0.43 -6.77
N GLU A 74 -7.30 0.27 -7.97
CA GLU A 74 -7.89 -0.99 -8.43
C GLU A 74 -6.90 -2.15 -8.30
N MET A 75 -7.38 -3.26 -7.75
CA MET A 75 -6.66 -4.52 -7.71
C MET A 75 -7.00 -5.34 -8.95
N LEU A 76 -5.99 -5.85 -9.65
CA LEU A 76 -6.23 -6.76 -10.76
C LEU A 76 -6.92 -8.05 -10.24
N PRO A 77 -7.70 -8.76 -11.08
CA PRO A 77 -8.30 -10.03 -10.69
C PRO A 77 -7.26 -11.02 -10.16
N GLN A 78 -7.66 -11.82 -9.16
CA GLN A 78 -6.79 -12.84 -8.54
C GLN A 78 -5.54 -12.26 -7.87
N THR A 79 -5.65 -11.13 -7.18
CA THR A 79 -4.52 -10.52 -6.44
C THR A 79 -4.81 -10.40 -4.95
N LYS A 80 -3.78 -10.53 -4.11
CA LYS A 80 -3.85 -10.23 -2.65
C LYS A 80 -3.13 -8.96 -2.27
N TYR A 81 -2.21 -8.53 -3.12
CA TYR A 81 -1.24 -7.52 -2.74
C TYR A 81 -1.08 -6.56 -3.89
N SER A 82 -1.15 -5.27 -3.59
CA SER A 82 -0.61 -4.22 -4.42
C SER A 82 0.08 -3.16 -3.58
N SER A 83 1.05 -2.50 -4.19
CA SER A 83 1.81 -1.41 -3.58
C SER A 83 2.12 -0.35 -4.61
N ALA A 84 1.88 0.92 -4.26
CA ALA A 84 2.25 2.06 -5.07
C ALA A 84 3.65 2.54 -4.67
N PHE A 85 4.54 2.71 -5.67
CA PHE A 85 5.93 3.11 -5.47
C PHE A 85 6.21 4.55 -5.86
N ALA A 86 5.50 5.10 -6.84
CA ALA A 86 5.65 6.51 -7.20
C ALA A 86 4.38 7.08 -7.81
N VAL A 87 4.22 8.39 -7.69
CA VAL A 87 3.15 9.16 -8.31
C VAL A 87 3.75 10.38 -9.02
N ASN A 88 3.31 10.67 -10.24
CA ASN A 88 3.70 11.88 -10.97
C ASN A 88 2.71 13.04 -10.73
N ASP A 89 3.01 14.24 -11.22
CA ASP A 89 2.16 15.43 -11.00
C ASP A 89 0.77 15.34 -11.68
N SER A 90 0.54 14.39 -12.59
CA SER A 90 -0.77 14.13 -13.20
C SER A 90 -1.59 13.09 -12.44
N GLY A 91 -1.10 12.57 -11.32
CA GLY A 91 -1.77 11.52 -10.54
C GLY A 91 -1.57 10.10 -11.06
N THR A 92 -0.75 9.90 -12.10
CA THR A 92 -0.40 8.55 -12.55
C THR A 92 0.51 7.89 -11.53
N VAL A 93 0.12 6.68 -11.11
CA VAL A 93 0.82 5.90 -10.10
C VAL A 93 1.47 4.70 -10.75
N ILE A 94 2.70 4.38 -10.36
CA ILE A 94 3.38 3.14 -10.72
C ILE A 94 3.65 2.31 -9.48
N GLY A 95 3.67 0.99 -9.65
CA GLY A 95 3.96 0.07 -8.56
C GLY A 95 3.87 -1.38 -8.99
N VAL A 96 3.46 -2.24 -8.06
CA VAL A 96 3.38 -3.68 -8.29
C VAL A 96 2.08 -4.27 -7.76
N THR A 97 1.68 -5.37 -8.38
CA THR A 97 0.57 -6.21 -7.93
C THR A 97 1.02 -7.66 -7.89
N GLU A 98 0.69 -8.41 -6.85
CA GLU A 98 0.98 -9.85 -6.73
C GLU A 98 -0.26 -10.67 -7.05
N LEU A 99 -0.16 -11.55 -8.05
CA LEU A 99 -1.19 -12.54 -8.37
C LEU A 99 -1.09 -13.75 -7.45
N PHE A 100 -2.23 -14.29 -7.02
CA PHE A 100 -2.29 -15.62 -6.42
C PHE A 100 -1.95 -16.68 -7.46
N LYS A 101 -1.15 -17.68 -7.08
CA LYS A 101 -0.96 -18.88 -7.91
C LYS A 101 -2.20 -19.76 -7.81
N THR A 102 -2.95 -19.89 -8.90
CA THR A 102 -3.99 -20.91 -9.05
C THR A 102 -3.35 -22.19 -9.59
N ASP A 103 -2.82 -23.03 -8.71
CA ASP A 103 -2.87 -24.51 -8.76
C ASP A 103 -1.64 -25.24 -8.20
N GLU A 104 -1.97 -26.27 -7.43
CA GLU A 104 -1.13 -27.30 -6.82
C GLU A 104 -0.49 -28.20 -7.91
N ALA A 105 0.69 -27.87 -8.43
CA ALA A 105 1.44 -28.84 -9.27
C ALA A 105 2.98 -28.73 -9.25
N GLU A 106 3.59 -27.72 -8.62
CA GLU A 106 5.05 -27.68 -8.49
C GLU A 106 5.47 -27.78 -7.02
N SER A 107 5.54 -29.03 -6.57
CA SER A 107 6.34 -29.36 -5.39
C SER A 107 7.82 -29.18 -5.71
N SER A 108 8.53 -28.60 -4.76
CA SER A 108 10.00 -28.50 -4.64
C SER A 108 10.69 -27.31 -5.33
N ALA A 109 11.18 -26.40 -4.47
CA ALA A 109 12.30 -25.47 -4.63
C ALA A 109 12.10 -24.04 -5.23
N SER A 110 10.92 -23.59 -5.68
CA SER A 110 10.73 -22.18 -6.14
C SER A 110 9.77 -21.31 -5.29
N ALA A 111 9.38 -21.79 -4.11
CA ALA A 111 8.34 -21.21 -3.25
C ALA A 111 8.61 -19.81 -2.63
N ALA A 112 9.54 -19.01 -3.19
CA ALA A 112 9.91 -17.71 -2.62
C ALA A 112 9.85 -16.50 -3.58
N ALA A 113 9.60 -16.70 -4.88
CA ALA A 113 9.38 -15.58 -5.79
C ALA A 113 7.88 -15.31 -5.93
N GLY A 114 7.39 -14.25 -5.27
CA GLY A 114 6.01 -13.78 -5.47
C GLY A 114 5.75 -13.42 -6.93
N ASN A 115 4.55 -13.68 -7.41
CA ASN A 115 4.15 -13.40 -8.80
C ASN A 115 3.82 -11.90 -8.98
N PHE A 116 4.85 -11.06 -8.86
CA PHE A 116 4.72 -9.61 -8.98
C PHE A 116 4.69 -9.14 -10.43
N HIS A 117 3.75 -8.25 -10.73
CA HIS A 117 3.58 -7.61 -12.02
C HIS A 117 3.70 -6.10 -11.85
N ALA A 118 4.53 -5.45 -12.65
CA ALA A 118 4.55 -4.00 -12.75
C ALA A 118 3.16 -3.50 -13.16
N THR A 119 2.63 -2.54 -12.41
CA THR A 119 1.27 -2.02 -12.60
C THR A 119 1.33 -0.50 -12.70
N VAL A 120 0.51 0.06 -13.58
CA VAL A 120 0.29 1.49 -13.70
C VAL A 120 -1.19 1.76 -13.44
N TRP A 121 -1.48 2.69 -12.53
CA TRP A 121 -2.83 3.18 -12.28
C TRP A 121 -2.94 4.61 -12.80
N VAL A 122 -3.99 4.86 -13.58
CA VAL A 122 -4.36 6.17 -14.08
C VAL A 122 -5.73 6.47 -13.46
N PRO A 123 -5.80 7.35 -12.44
CA PRO A 123 -7.06 7.70 -11.78
C PRO A 123 -8.01 8.48 -12.70
#